data_AF-Q5Z3V3-F1
#
_entry.id   AF-Q5Z3V3-F1
#
_cell.length_a   1.000
_cell.length_b   1.000
_cell.length_c   1.000
_cell.angle_alpha   90.00
_cell.angle_beta   90.00
_cell.angle_gamma   90.00
#
_symmetry.space_group_name_H-M   'P 1'
#
loop_
_entity.id
_entity.type
_entity.pdbx_description
1 polymer ?
#
loop_
_entity_poly.entity_id
_entity_poly.type
_entity_poly.pdbx_seq_one_letter_code
_entity_poly.pdbx_strand_id
1 'polypeptide(L)'
;MIRHRGGGFDDNGDPIPYTDVDLRARAVAPGATAEYQDRGRNGQTVEMTVYFYPAVDLTGSDELTVRGERYLVQVEQWKSPRTRRTGTVALCSRGEG
;
A
#
# COMPACT_ATOMS: atom_id res chain seq x y z
N MET A 1 6.57 10.00 0.87
CA MET A 1 5.46 9.17 1.39
C MET A 1 6.07 8.21 2.39
N ILE A 2 5.33 7.84 3.40
CA ILE A 2 5.89 7.11 4.54
C ILE A 2 5.18 5.76 4.63
N ARG A 3 5.95 4.67 4.66
CA ARG A 3 5.44 3.35 5.05
C ARG A 3 5.49 3.23 6.56
N HIS A 4 4.37 2.85 7.13
CA HIS A 4 4.20 2.48 8.52
C HIS A 4 4.09 0.96 8.60
N ARG A 5 4.94 0.32 9.41
CA ARG A 5 4.90 -1.13 9.66
C ARG A 5 4.92 -1.41 11.15
N GLY A 6 4.08 -2.34 11.58
CA GLY A 6 3.96 -2.74 12.99
C GLY A 6 3.14 -1.73 13.79
N GLY A 7 3.36 -1.73 15.10
CA GLY A 7 2.46 -1.08 16.06
C GLY A 7 1.41 -2.05 16.60
N GLY A 8 0.94 -1.76 17.82
CA GLY A 8 0.10 -2.68 18.59
C GLY A 8 0.92 -3.60 19.49
N PHE A 9 0.26 -4.62 20.01
CA PHE A 9 0.84 -5.65 20.86
C PHE A 9 0.65 -7.01 20.19
N ASP A 10 1.62 -7.91 20.34
CA ASP A 10 1.49 -9.29 19.91
C ASP A 10 0.60 -10.10 20.87
N ASP A 11 0.40 -11.38 20.58
CA ASP A 11 -0.45 -12.27 21.38
C ASP A 11 0.05 -12.47 22.82
N ASN A 12 1.32 -12.11 23.11
CA ASN A 12 1.91 -12.15 24.44
C ASN A 12 1.80 -10.81 25.18
N GLY A 13 1.22 -9.79 24.54
CA GLY A 13 1.16 -8.44 25.07
C GLY A 13 2.47 -7.67 24.92
N ASP A 14 3.40 -8.14 24.09
CA ASP A 14 4.65 -7.44 23.80
C ASP A 14 4.44 -6.43 22.67
N PRO A 15 4.97 -5.20 22.78
CA PRO A 15 4.78 -4.18 21.75
C PRO A 15 5.48 -4.58 20.46
N ILE A 16 4.73 -4.60 19.36
CA ILE A 16 5.28 -4.87 18.03
C ILE A 16 6.09 -3.64 17.58
N PRO A 17 7.37 -3.78 17.21
CA PRO A 17 8.20 -2.66 16.76
C PRO A 17 7.52 -1.86 15.64
N TYR A 18 7.34 -0.58 15.87
CA TYR A 18 6.81 0.36 14.89
C TYR A 18 7.96 0.97 14.08
N THR A 19 7.89 0.88 12.76
CA THR A 19 8.92 1.40 11.85
C THR A 19 8.32 2.26 10.75
N ASP A 20 8.90 3.45 10.59
CA ASP A 20 8.56 4.41 9.56
C ASP A 20 9.68 4.51 8.53
N VAL A 21 9.35 4.30 7.26
CA VAL A 21 10.31 4.35 6.17
C VAL A 21 9.81 5.26 5.06
N ASP A 22 10.63 6.23 4.70
CA ASP A 22 10.38 7.04 3.52
C ASP A 22 10.52 6.20 2.25
N LEU A 23 9.46 6.17 1.46
CA LEU A 23 9.44 5.55 0.16
C LEU A 23 9.24 6.60 -0.94
N ARG A 24 9.75 6.30 -2.14
CA ARG A 24 9.61 7.14 -3.33
C ARG A 24 8.80 6.43 -4.41
N ALA A 25 7.66 7.03 -4.77
CA ALA A 25 6.75 6.47 -5.74
C ALA A 25 7.28 6.80 -7.12
N ARG A 26 7.11 5.85 -8.04
CA ARG A 26 7.33 6.12 -9.45
C ARG A 26 6.16 6.91 -10.03
N ALA A 27 4.94 6.56 -9.64
CA ALA A 27 3.72 7.24 -10.05
C ALA A 27 2.61 7.03 -8.99
N VAL A 28 1.65 7.96 -8.97
CA VAL A 28 0.42 7.85 -8.16
C VAL A 28 -0.75 8.13 -9.11
N ALA A 29 -1.64 7.15 -9.26
CA ALA A 29 -2.86 7.27 -10.05
C ALA A 29 -4.07 7.44 -9.12
N PRO A 30 -4.99 8.38 -9.37
CA PRO A 30 -6.23 8.49 -8.62
C PRO A 30 -7.14 7.28 -8.87
N GLY A 31 -7.83 6.81 -7.84
CA GLY A 31 -8.62 5.57 -7.80
C GLY A 31 -9.98 5.61 -8.49
N ALA A 32 -10.30 6.69 -9.22
CA ALA A 32 -11.55 6.85 -9.97
C ALA A 32 -11.63 6.01 -11.25
N THR A 33 -10.98 4.85 -11.30
CA THR A 33 -11.06 3.91 -12.42
C THR A 33 -11.91 2.71 -12.01
N ALA A 34 -13.01 2.47 -12.74
CA ALA A 34 -13.98 1.41 -12.50
C ALA A 34 -13.35 0.02 -12.27
N GLU A 35 -12.17 -0.24 -12.84
CA GLU A 35 -11.41 -1.49 -12.69
C GLU A 35 -10.95 -1.81 -11.25
N TYR A 36 -10.87 -0.82 -10.35
CA TYR A 36 -10.45 -1.02 -8.95
C TYR A 36 -11.60 -0.95 -7.94
N GLN A 37 -12.82 -0.56 -8.35
CA GLN A 37 -14.00 -0.59 -7.49
C GLN A 37 -14.37 -2.02 -7.09
N ASP A 38 -14.25 -2.98 -8.01
CA ASP A 38 -14.55 -4.40 -7.74
C ASP A 38 -13.40 -5.13 -7.00
N ARG A 39 -12.21 -4.52 -6.89
CA ARG A 39 -11.02 -5.17 -6.34
C ARG A 39 -10.80 -4.91 -4.85
N GLY A 40 -11.46 -3.90 -4.28
CA GLY A 40 -11.51 -3.72 -2.83
C GLY A 40 -12.27 -4.87 -2.19
N ARG A 41 -11.58 -5.93 -1.77
CA ARG A 41 -12.21 -6.93 -0.89
C ARG A 41 -12.69 -6.18 0.35
N ASN A 42 -13.99 -6.29 0.65
CA ASN A 42 -14.70 -5.71 1.80
C ASN A 42 -15.30 -4.30 1.60
N GLY A 43 -15.69 -3.91 0.38
CA GLY A 43 -16.47 -2.67 0.17
C GLY A 43 -15.68 -1.38 0.37
N GLN A 44 -14.35 -1.48 0.43
CA GLN A 44 -13.47 -0.33 0.53
C GLN A 44 -13.21 0.26 -0.85
N THR A 45 -13.49 1.55 -1.01
CA THR A 45 -13.17 2.28 -2.23
C THR A 45 -11.66 2.52 -2.29
N VAL A 46 -11.01 2.08 -3.37
CA VAL A 46 -9.62 2.43 -3.66
C VAL A 46 -9.60 3.92 -4.05
N GLU A 47 -8.96 4.73 -3.22
CA GLU A 47 -8.82 6.18 -3.42
C GLU A 47 -7.70 6.51 -4.39
N MET A 48 -6.63 5.72 -4.37
CA MET A 48 -5.49 5.88 -5.25
C MET A 48 -4.68 4.60 -5.37
N THR A 49 -3.92 4.51 -6.45
CA THR A 49 -2.97 3.43 -6.70
C THR A 49 -1.57 4.01 -6.79
N VAL A 50 -0.66 3.51 -5.96
CA VAL A 50 0.75 3.92 -5.92
C VAL A 50 1.61 2.87 -6.59
N TYR A 51 2.43 3.29 -7.54
CA TYR A 51 3.36 2.43 -8.26
C TYR A 51 4.78 2.67 -7.80
N PHE A 52 5.47 1.58 -7.46
CA PHE A 52 6.87 1.58 -7.02
C PHE A 52 7.74 0.89 -8.05
N TYR A 53 8.90 1.49 -8.28
CA TYR A 53 9.95 0.91 -9.12
C TYR A 53 11.33 1.37 -8.62
N PRO A 54 12.27 0.45 -8.28
CA PRO A 54 12.12 -1.01 -8.30
C PRO A 54 11.08 -1.52 -7.28
N ALA A 55 10.78 -2.82 -7.32
CA ALA A 55 9.88 -3.45 -6.34
C ALA A 55 10.36 -3.16 -4.91
N VAL A 56 9.39 -2.84 -4.04
CA VAL A 56 9.62 -2.57 -2.61
C VAL A 56 9.00 -3.68 -1.79
N ASP A 57 9.50 -3.85 -0.58
CA ASP A 57 9.03 -4.83 0.40
C ASP A 57 7.75 -4.33 1.11
N LEU A 58 6.71 -3.95 0.37
CA LEU A 58 5.40 -3.65 0.95
C LEU A 58 4.60 -4.93 1.19
N THR A 59 3.81 -4.95 2.25
CA THR A 59 2.90 -6.02 2.62
C THR A 59 1.50 -5.47 2.91
N GLY A 60 0.46 -6.32 2.87
CA GLY A 60 -0.91 -5.90 3.17
C GLY A 60 -1.18 -5.53 4.63
N SER A 61 -0.20 -5.73 5.51
CA SER A 61 -0.23 -5.30 6.91
C SER A 61 0.40 -3.91 7.11
N ASP A 62 1.01 -3.35 6.06
CA ASP A 62 1.59 -2.02 6.10
C ASP A 62 0.52 -0.96 5.82
N GLU A 63 0.81 0.27 6.24
CA GLU A 63 0.01 1.44 5.91
C GLU A 63 0.89 2.47 5.20
N LEU A 64 0.30 3.26 4.31
CA LEU A 64 1.00 4.31 3.57
C LEU A 64 0.42 5.68 3.87
N THR A 65 1.28 6.60 4.31
CA THR A 65 0.95 8.02 4.31
C THR A 65 1.30 8.65 2.97
N VAL A 66 0.27 9.08 2.24
CA VAL A 66 0.37 9.74 0.93
C VAL A 66 -0.25 11.12 1.02
N ARG A 67 0.53 12.16 0.70
CA ARG A 67 0.08 13.58 0.78
C ARG A 67 -0.46 14.01 2.16
N GLY A 68 0.04 13.39 3.23
CA GLY A 68 -0.33 13.72 4.61
C GLY A 68 -1.50 12.90 5.17
N GLU A 69 -2.15 12.08 4.35
CA GLU A 69 -3.25 11.20 4.75
C GLU A 69 -2.78 9.75 4.82
N ARG A 70 -3.25 9.00 5.82
CA ARG A 70 -2.87 7.60 6.08
C ARG A 70 -3.90 6.64 5.46
N TYR A 71 -3.40 5.66 4.73
CA TYR A 71 -4.22 4.69 3.98
C TYR A 71 -3.82 3.25 4.30
N LEU A 72 -4.82 2.37 4.32
CA LEU A 72 -4.61 0.94 4.26
C LEU A 72 -4.16 0.56 2.85
N VAL A 73 -3.31 -0.45 2.72
CA VAL A 73 -2.80 -0.86 1.41
C VAL A 73 -3.02 -2.33 1.10
N GLN A 74 -3.50 -2.59 -0.12
CA GLN A 74 -3.40 -3.90 -0.73
C GLN A 74 -2.23 -3.91 -1.70
N VAL A 75 -1.32 -4.88 -1.53
CA VAL A 75 -0.06 -4.93 -2.27
C VAL A 75 -0.12 -6.00 -3.35
N GLU A 76 0.19 -5.61 -4.58
CA GLU A 76 0.36 -6.51 -5.72
C GLU A 76 1.77 -6.35 -6.29
N GLN A 77 2.42 -7.47 -6.62
CA GLN A 77 3.67 -7.45 -7.36
C GLN A 77 3.37 -7.59 -8.84
N TRP A 78 3.91 -6.69 -9.65
CA TRP A 78 3.79 -6.75 -11.10
C TRP A 78 5.15 -7.00 -11.73
N LYS A 79 5.14 -7.73 -12.86
CA LYS A 79 6.34 -8.00 -13.64
C LYS A 79 6.13 -7.48 -15.06
N SER A 80 7.06 -6.66 -15.53
CA SER A 80 7.04 -6.17 -16.90
C SER A 80 7.19 -7.35 -17.88
N PRO A 81 6.24 -7.57 -18.80
CA PRO A 81 6.34 -8.65 -19.78
C PRO A 81 7.50 -8.43 -20.76
N ARG A 82 7.85 -7.16 -21.04
CA ARG A 82 8.92 -6.77 -21.97
C ARG A 82 10.32 -6.85 -21.35
N THR A 83 10.47 -6.38 -20.12
CA THR A 83 11.80 -6.17 -19.50
C THR A 83 12.10 -7.12 -18.34
N ARG A 84 11.14 -7.96 -17.94
CA ARG A 84 11.18 -8.84 -16.75
C ARG A 84 11.42 -8.15 -15.41
N ARG A 85 11.51 -6.81 -15.40
CA ARG A 85 11.65 -6.01 -14.19
C ARG A 85 10.40 -6.12 -13.33
N THR A 86 10.58 -6.14 -12.02
CA THR A 86 9.49 -6.18 -11.05
C THR A 86 9.23 -4.80 -10.48
N GLY A 87 7.97 -4.52 -10.19
CA GLY A 87 7.56 -3.36 -9.42
C GLY A 87 6.43 -3.75 -8.48
N THR A 88 6.10 -2.83 -7.59
CA THR A 88 5.06 -3.03 -6.59
C THR A 88 3.93 -2.04 -6.85
N VAL A 89 2.70 -2.52 -6.78
CA VAL A 89 1.48 -1.71 -6.83
C VAL A 89 0.87 -1.75 -5.44
N ALA A 90 0.61 -0.59 -4.85
CA ALA A 90 -0.15 -0.47 -3.62
C ALA A 90 -1.49 0.20 -3.94
N LEU A 91 -2.58 -0.53 -3.73
CA LEU A 91 -3.94 0.01 -3.80
C LEU A 91 -4.25 0.60 -2.43
N CYS A 92 -4.37 1.93 -2.36
CA CYS A 92 -4.62 2.65 -1.12
C CYS A 92 -6.13 2.84 -0.94
N SER A 93 -6.68 2.30 0.13
CA SER A 93 -8.05 2.51 0.56
C SER A 93 -8.07 3.31 1.86
N ARG A 94 -9.11 4.15 2.01
CA ARG A 94 -9.41 4.77 3.30
C ARG A 94 -10.29 3.77 4.06
N GLY A 95 -9.80 3.25 5.18
CA GLY A 95 -10.66 2.49 6.08
C GLY A 95 -11.72 3.43 6.62
N GLU A 96 -13.00 3.17 6.35
CA GLU A 96 -14.07 3.71 7.17
C GLU A 96 -14.02 2.94 8.50
N GLY A 97 -13.35 3.54 9.48
CA GLY A 97 -13.35 3.12 10.88
C GLY A 97 -13.95 4.24 11.71
#